data_AF-A0A947QWZ7-F1
#
_entry.id   AF-A0A947QWZ7-F1
#
_cell.length_a   1.000
_cell.length_b   1.000
_cell.length_c   1.000
_cell.angle_alpha   90.00
_cell.angle_beta   90.00
_cell.angle_gamma   90.00
#
_symmetry.space_group_name_H-M   'P 1'
#
loop_
_entity.id
_entity.type
_entity.pdbx_description
1 polymer ?
#
loop_
_entity_poly.entity_id
_entity_poly.type
_entity_poly.pdbx_seq_one_letter_code
_entity_poly.pdbx_strand_id
1 'polypeptide(L)'
;MTNHSSSKTLILLVALAALIVGLSAVSNRIWGGKPEARPKPSELKIEKEMTVTQFGRANELPNNILKAIFGLKDKSDLEKKLSEYGTADQISSMVNKKFALASESASKNWIKIPLKFALWFAFLGTTFILLRNRKVTASLRKWLLFAAVLIFGVILGADPSPMGTVKDAIHLYGTAHVIFPPRMIALAIFLAIVFLANKYICAWGCQIGTLQDLIFHINQTDKRKPIIGRQIKLPFALTNSIRVMFLCVFTFVAFSWTIDIIEPIDPFKIFKPAYLGLSGGVFVGLLWLASLFIYRPWCHLCCPFGLVGWIVERFSLAKISVNYETCIACQKCATACPSTVMGAILKRDRKTIPDCFACYTCREVCPTDSISFSTRKRTSPPAGHFDKRNKS
;
A
#
# COMPACT_ATOMS: atom_id res chain seq x y z
N MET A 1 2.07 17.91 -34.37
CA MET A 1 1.04 17.13 -33.63
C MET A 1 1.44 16.70 -32.21
N THR A 2 2.71 16.81 -31.80
CA THR A 2 3.20 16.36 -30.47
C THR A 2 2.77 17.26 -29.30
N ASN A 3 2.85 18.58 -29.43
CA ASN A 3 2.54 19.53 -28.33
C ASN A 3 1.08 19.44 -27.81
N HIS A 4 0.12 19.18 -28.70
CA HIS A 4 -1.29 19.08 -28.30
C HIS A 4 -1.55 17.81 -27.46
N SER A 5 -0.87 16.70 -27.78
CA SER A 5 -1.00 15.46 -27.00
C SER A 5 -0.32 15.57 -25.63
N SER A 6 0.84 16.21 -25.55
CA SER A 6 1.55 16.42 -24.28
C SER A 6 0.76 17.33 -23.34
N SER A 7 0.19 18.42 -23.86
CA SER A 7 -0.66 19.33 -23.07
C SER A 7 -1.89 18.61 -22.52
N LYS A 8 -2.55 17.78 -23.32
CA LYS A 8 -3.68 16.94 -22.87
C LYS A 8 -3.31 16.01 -21.73
N THR A 9 -2.17 15.32 -21.81
CA THR A 9 -1.69 14.42 -20.74
C THR A 9 -1.46 15.16 -19.43
N LEU A 10 -0.86 16.36 -19.47
CA LEU A 10 -0.65 17.20 -18.28
C LEU A 10 -1.98 17.71 -17.71
N ILE A 11 -2.90 18.18 -18.56
CA ILE A 11 -4.24 18.61 -18.15
C ILE A 11 -4.99 17.44 -17.49
N LEU A 12 -4.92 16.24 -18.06
CA LEU A 12 -5.54 15.05 -17.47
C LEU A 12 -4.93 14.68 -16.10
N LEU A 13 -3.61 14.82 -15.94
CA LEU A 13 -2.97 14.59 -14.65
C LEU A 13 -3.46 15.59 -13.59
N VAL A 14 -3.49 16.88 -13.93
CA VAL A 14 -3.95 17.95 -13.03
C VAL A 14 -5.44 17.78 -12.72
N ALA A 15 -6.26 17.46 -13.72
CA ALA A 15 -7.68 17.20 -13.54
C ALA A 15 -7.92 15.98 -12.63
N LEU A 16 -7.16 14.89 -12.82
CA LEU A 16 -7.22 13.71 -11.95
C LEU A 16 -6.81 14.06 -10.51
N ALA A 17 -5.79 14.92 -10.33
CA ALA A 17 -5.34 15.38 -9.02
C ALA A 17 -6.41 16.19 -8.31
N ALA A 18 -6.94 17.21 -8.99
CA ALA A 18 -8.00 18.05 -8.48
C ALA A 18 -9.26 17.23 -8.15
N LEU A 19 -9.60 16.26 -8.99
CA LEU A 19 -10.74 15.37 -8.78
C LEU A 19 -10.56 14.49 -7.54
N ILE A 20 -9.42 13.81 -7.41
CA ILE A 20 -9.17 12.92 -6.26
C ILE A 20 -9.14 13.73 -4.97
N VAL A 21 -8.38 14.83 -4.94
CA VAL A 21 -8.25 15.68 -3.75
C VAL A 21 -9.59 16.32 -3.38
N GLY A 22 -10.30 16.87 -4.37
CA GLY A 22 -11.60 17.51 -4.16
C GLY A 22 -12.66 16.53 -3.67
N LEU A 23 -12.79 15.38 -4.33
CA LEU A 23 -13.74 14.35 -3.89
C LEU A 23 -13.36 13.76 -2.53
N SER A 24 -12.07 13.61 -2.24
CA SER A 24 -11.61 13.17 -0.92
C SER A 24 -11.91 14.20 0.16
N ALA A 25 -11.77 15.50 -0.12
CA ALA A 25 -12.16 16.55 0.81
C ALA A 25 -13.68 16.50 1.11
N VAL A 26 -14.51 16.34 0.07
CA VAL A 26 -15.97 16.19 0.21
C VAL A 26 -16.32 14.93 1.00
N SER A 27 -15.73 13.79 0.65
CA SER A 27 -15.96 12.52 1.36
C SER A 27 -15.60 12.62 2.85
N ASN A 28 -14.47 13.24 3.19
CA ASN A 28 -14.09 13.41 4.60
C ASN A 28 -15.04 14.34 5.37
N ARG A 29 -15.64 15.33 4.72
CA ARG A 29 -16.66 16.20 5.34
C ARG A 29 -17.96 15.43 5.59
N ILE A 30 -18.41 14.62 4.64
CA ILE A 30 -19.65 13.83 4.77
C ILE A 30 -19.51 12.76 5.86
N TRP A 31 -18.36 12.08 5.92
CA TRP A 31 -18.17 10.90 6.76
C TRP A 31 -17.44 11.18 8.08
N GLY A 32 -17.23 12.45 8.45
CA GLY A 32 -16.65 12.87 9.72
C GLY A 32 -15.22 12.34 9.94
N GLY A 33 -14.27 12.81 9.12
CA GLY A 33 -12.86 12.39 9.21
C GLY A 33 -12.26 12.62 10.60
N LYS A 34 -12.11 11.55 11.38
CA LYS A 34 -11.50 11.61 12.71
C LYS A 34 -9.99 11.88 12.59
N PRO A 35 -9.38 12.66 13.50
CA PRO A 35 -7.95 12.91 13.51
C PRO A 35 -7.15 11.60 13.71
N GLU A 36 -6.04 11.48 12.97
CA GLU A 36 -5.18 10.28 12.95
C GLU A 36 -4.39 10.10 14.25
N ALA A 37 -4.14 11.16 15.00
CA ALA A 37 -3.46 11.12 16.29
C ALA A 37 -4.20 11.98 17.32
N ARG A 38 -4.39 11.44 18.53
CA ARG A 38 -4.63 12.27 19.72
C ARG A 38 -3.26 12.68 20.27
N PRO A 39 -3.06 13.94 20.65
CA PRO A 39 -1.80 14.34 21.28
C PRO A 39 -1.55 13.46 22.49
N LYS A 40 -0.35 12.87 22.55
CA LYS A 40 0.11 12.12 23.72
C LYS A 40 0.13 13.09 24.90
N PRO A 41 -0.38 12.71 26.09
CA PRO A 41 -0.19 13.52 27.27
C PRO A 41 1.32 13.75 27.47
N SER A 42 1.74 15.02 27.55
CA SER A 42 3.06 15.39 28.05
C SER A 42 3.26 14.81 29.45
N GLU A 43 4.52 14.52 29.82
CA GLU A 43 4.98 13.90 31.08
C GLU A 43 3.85 13.53 32.06
N LEU A 44 3.52 12.23 32.10
CA LEU A 44 2.47 11.74 32.97
C LEU A 44 2.76 12.14 34.42
N LYS A 45 1.86 12.93 35.02
CA LYS A 45 1.92 13.26 36.45
C LYS A 45 1.51 12.01 37.22
N ILE A 46 2.49 11.34 37.82
CA ILE A 46 2.31 10.11 38.61
C ILE A 46 2.86 10.36 40.02
N GLU A 47 1.97 10.40 41.01
CA GLU A 47 2.29 10.44 42.43
C GLU A 47 1.76 9.14 43.04
N LYS A 48 2.53 8.52 43.95
CA LYS A 48 2.22 7.17 44.45
C LYS A 48 0.89 7.08 45.23
N GLU A 49 0.45 8.20 45.79
CA GLU A 49 -0.74 8.28 46.65
C GLU A 49 -2.00 8.77 45.92
N MET A 50 -1.91 9.15 44.63
CA MET A 50 -3.09 9.62 43.92
C MET A 50 -4.05 8.47 43.59
N THR A 51 -5.35 8.75 43.65
CA THR A 51 -6.38 7.80 43.20
C THR A 51 -6.46 7.76 41.68
N VAL A 52 -7.05 6.70 41.12
CA VAL A 52 -7.27 6.59 39.66
C VAL A 52 -8.06 7.79 39.11
N THR A 53 -8.99 8.35 39.89
CA THR A 53 -9.72 9.58 39.53
C THR A 53 -8.82 10.81 39.48
N GLN A 54 -7.96 10.98 40.49
CA GLN A 54 -7.02 12.08 40.55
C GLN A 54 -5.99 11.99 39.43
N PHE A 55 -5.51 10.78 39.11
CA PHE A 55 -4.66 10.50 37.96
C PHE A 55 -5.31 10.90 36.63
N GLY A 56 -6.59 10.54 36.46
CA GLY A 56 -7.39 10.91 35.30
C GLY A 56 -7.50 12.41 35.09
N ARG A 57 -7.80 13.15 36.16
CA ARG A 57 -7.89 14.61 36.14
C ARG A 57 -6.53 15.27 35.89
N ALA A 58 -5.48 14.79 36.54
CA ALA A 58 -4.13 15.36 36.42
C ALA A 58 -3.52 15.21 35.02
N ASN A 59 -3.95 14.19 34.26
CA ASN A 59 -3.45 13.86 32.93
C ASN A 59 -4.50 14.02 31.81
N GLU A 60 -5.63 14.67 32.12
CA GLU A 60 -6.75 14.91 31.18
C GLU A 60 -7.25 13.64 30.47
N LEU A 61 -7.22 12.50 31.16
CA LEU A 61 -7.63 11.21 30.62
C LEU A 61 -9.13 10.96 30.89
N PRO A 62 -9.96 10.74 29.85
CA PRO A 62 -11.36 10.43 30.04
C PRO A 62 -11.57 9.06 30.69
N ASN A 63 -12.68 8.91 31.44
CA ASN A 63 -12.99 7.73 32.25
C ASN A 63 -13.03 6.41 31.46
N ASN A 64 -13.37 6.46 30.18
CA ASN A 64 -13.35 5.28 29.29
C ASN A 64 -11.91 4.77 29.04
N ILE A 65 -10.92 5.66 28.99
CA ILE A 65 -9.51 5.33 28.87
C ILE A 65 -8.98 4.79 30.20
N LEU A 66 -9.35 5.41 31.34
CA LEU A 66 -8.99 4.89 32.67
C LEU A 66 -9.51 3.47 32.90
N LYS A 67 -10.75 3.20 32.52
CA LYS A 67 -11.35 1.85 32.57
C LYS A 67 -10.51 0.84 31.78
N ALA A 68 -10.03 1.22 30.60
CA ALA A 68 -9.22 0.36 29.74
C ALA A 68 -7.76 0.19 30.25
N ILE A 69 -7.21 1.22 30.91
CA ILE A 69 -5.86 1.21 31.50
C ILE A 69 -5.82 0.30 32.73
N PHE A 70 -6.70 0.53 33.71
CA PHE A 70 -6.66 -0.11 35.02
C PHE A 70 -7.62 -1.30 35.17
N GLY A 71 -8.39 -1.63 34.11
CA GLY A 71 -9.31 -2.77 34.13
C GLY A 71 -10.48 -2.60 35.12
N LEU A 72 -10.91 -1.35 35.34
CA LEU A 72 -11.95 -1.00 36.31
C LEU A 72 -13.27 -1.73 35.98
N LYS A 73 -13.85 -2.43 36.95
CA LYS A 73 -15.15 -3.11 36.82
C LYS A 73 -16.26 -2.28 37.44
N ASP A 74 -15.98 -1.69 38.60
CA ASP A 74 -16.94 -0.97 39.42
C ASP A 74 -16.54 0.49 39.64
N LYS A 75 -17.51 1.35 40.01
CA LYS A 75 -17.24 2.76 40.31
C LYS A 75 -16.31 2.94 41.51
N SER A 76 -16.24 1.97 42.43
CA SER A 76 -15.34 1.98 43.57
C SER A 76 -13.87 1.82 43.18
N ASP A 77 -13.57 1.23 42.03
CA ASP A 77 -12.19 1.07 41.54
C ASP A 77 -11.54 2.42 41.19
N LEU A 78 -12.33 3.47 40.99
CA LEU A 78 -11.86 4.83 40.71
C LEU A 78 -11.21 5.51 41.93
N GLU A 79 -11.46 4.99 43.13
CA GLU A 79 -10.90 5.49 44.39
C GLU A 79 -9.67 4.68 44.85
N LYS A 80 -9.32 3.60 44.15
CA LYS A 80 -8.11 2.81 44.44
C LYS A 80 -6.85 3.63 44.21
N LYS A 81 -5.82 3.38 45.03
CA LYS A 81 -4.53 4.06 44.90
C LYS A 81 -3.77 3.50 43.70
N LEU A 82 -3.03 4.37 43.01
CA LEU A 82 -2.18 3.95 41.90
C LEU A 82 -1.15 2.88 42.31
N SER A 83 -0.68 2.90 43.56
CA SER A 83 0.27 1.91 44.09
C SER A 83 -0.23 0.46 44.03
N GLU A 84 -1.54 0.23 44.01
CA GLU A 84 -2.14 -1.10 43.84
C GLU A 84 -1.93 -1.67 42.42
N TYR A 85 -1.64 -0.81 41.45
CA TYR A 85 -1.47 -1.16 40.04
C TYR A 85 0.01 -1.25 39.61
N GLY A 86 0.95 -1.00 40.51
CA GLY A 86 2.38 -1.20 40.30
C GLY A 86 3.22 0.06 40.51
N THR A 87 4.47 -0.01 40.06
CA THR A 87 5.44 1.10 40.11
C THR A 87 5.09 2.21 39.12
N ALA A 88 5.61 3.42 39.34
CA ALA A 88 5.38 4.56 38.44
C ALA A 88 5.76 4.26 36.98
N ASP A 89 6.86 3.51 36.76
CA ASP A 89 7.30 3.10 35.43
C ASP A 89 6.35 2.07 34.79
N GLN A 90 5.83 1.12 35.58
CA GLN A 90 4.83 0.17 35.12
C GLN A 90 3.53 0.87 34.74
N ILE A 91 3.07 1.82 35.54
CA ILE A 91 1.87 2.62 35.27
C ILE A 91 2.07 3.47 34.02
N SER A 92 3.20 4.17 33.90
CA SER A 92 3.56 4.96 32.73
C SER A 92 3.57 4.10 31.45
N SER A 93 4.17 2.90 31.52
CA SER A 93 4.18 1.94 30.42
C SER A 93 2.76 1.47 30.06
N MET A 94 1.93 1.11 31.04
CA MET A 94 0.54 0.68 30.82
C MET A 94 -0.31 1.77 30.19
N VAL A 95 -0.21 3.00 30.70
CA VAL A 95 -0.92 4.18 30.19
C VAL A 95 -0.51 4.44 28.76
N ASN A 96 0.80 4.48 28.46
CA ASN A 96 1.31 4.68 27.10
C ASN A 96 0.80 3.61 26.12
N LYS A 97 0.83 2.33 26.51
CA LYS A 97 0.36 1.21 25.69
C LYS A 97 -1.13 1.30 25.38
N LYS A 98 -1.95 1.53 26.41
CA LYS A 98 -3.41 1.55 26.31
C LYS A 98 -3.92 2.81 25.64
N PHE A 99 -3.26 3.95 25.88
CA PHE A 99 -3.54 5.19 25.17
C PHE A 99 -3.26 5.05 23.67
N ALA A 100 -2.11 4.48 23.29
CA ALA A 100 -1.76 4.23 21.89
C ALA A 100 -2.79 3.31 21.19
N LEU A 101 -3.27 2.26 21.86
CA LEU A 101 -4.35 1.41 21.34
C LEU A 101 -5.68 2.16 21.21
N ALA A 102 -6.01 3.01 22.18
CA ALA A 102 -7.26 3.77 22.21
C ALA A 102 -7.28 4.88 21.15
N SER A 103 -6.17 5.60 20.97
CA SER A 103 -6.03 6.62 19.91
C SER A 103 -6.13 5.99 18.53
N GLU A 104 -5.45 4.85 18.33
CA GLU A 104 -5.50 4.10 17.08
C GLU A 104 -6.93 3.61 16.77
N SER A 105 -7.60 2.98 17.74
CA SER A 105 -8.99 2.54 17.60
C SER A 105 -9.97 3.70 17.34
N ALA A 106 -9.75 4.84 18.00
CA ALA A 106 -10.58 6.02 17.86
C ALA A 106 -10.47 6.61 16.45
N SER A 107 -9.29 6.59 15.83
CA SER A 107 -9.06 7.11 14.48
C SER A 107 -9.79 6.31 13.38
N LYS A 108 -10.15 5.04 13.66
CA LYS A 108 -10.74 4.14 12.67
C LYS A 108 -12.27 4.23 12.60
N ASN A 109 -12.78 4.00 11.39
CA ASN A 109 -14.21 3.85 11.13
C ASN A 109 -14.57 2.36 11.02
N TRP A 110 -15.05 1.79 12.11
CA TRP A 110 -15.31 0.36 12.28
C TRP A 110 -16.40 -0.21 11.36
N ILE A 111 -17.26 0.63 10.78
CA ILE A 111 -18.26 0.22 9.79
C ILE A 111 -17.62 0.13 8.40
N LYS A 112 -16.75 1.09 8.05
CA LYS A 112 -16.11 1.13 6.73
C LYS A 112 -15.11 -0.01 6.52
N ILE A 113 -14.44 -0.49 7.56
CA ILE A 113 -13.42 -1.55 7.46
C ILE A 113 -13.99 -2.87 6.87
N PRO A 114 -15.01 -3.52 7.47
CA PRO A 114 -15.56 -4.76 6.94
C PRO A 114 -16.19 -4.56 5.56
N LEU A 115 -16.88 -3.43 5.36
CA LEU A 115 -17.45 -3.07 4.05
C LEU A 115 -16.36 -2.97 2.98
N LYS A 116 -15.21 -2.34 3.29
CA LYS A 116 -14.08 -2.23 2.38
C LYS A 116 -13.50 -3.58 2.01
N PHE A 117 -13.33 -4.49 2.97
CA PHE A 117 -12.87 -5.84 2.67
C PHE A 117 -13.85 -6.61 1.80
N ALA A 118 -15.15 -6.57 2.11
CA ALA A 118 -16.19 -7.24 1.30
C ALA A 118 -16.19 -6.73 -0.15
N LEU A 119 -16.20 -5.40 -0.32
CA LEU A 119 -16.14 -4.78 -1.65
C LEU A 119 -14.82 -5.07 -2.37
N TRP A 120 -13.69 -5.14 -1.65
CA TRP A 120 -12.41 -5.53 -2.24
C TRP A 120 -12.45 -6.96 -2.76
N PHE A 121 -12.96 -7.94 -2.00
CA PHE A 121 -13.03 -9.31 -2.45
C PHE A 121 -13.92 -9.46 -3.69
N ALA A 122 -15.08 -8.80 -3.69
CA ALA A 122 -15.96 -8.75 -4.86
C ALA A 122 -15.24 -8.14 -6.07
N PHE A 123 -14.65 -6.94 -5.91
CA PHE A 123 -13.96 -6.23 -6.98
C PHE A 123 -12.75 -7.00 -7.53
N LEU A 124 -11.92 -7.54 -6.65
CA LEU A 124 -10.74 -8.33 -7.00
C LEU A 124 -11.14 -9.64 -7.70
N GLY A 125 -12.22 -10.29 -7.26
CA GLY A 125 -12.80 -11.47 -7.90
C GLY A 125 -13.30 -11.17 -9.31
N THR A 126 -14.10 -10.11 -9.47
CA THR A 126 -14.60 -9.69 -10.79
C THR A 126 -13.47 -9.33 -11.74
N THR A 127 -12.50 -8.51 -11.28
CA THR A 127 -11.32 -8.18 -12.09
C THR A 127 -10.51 -9.42 -12.45
N PHE A 128 -10.39 -10.39 -11.55
CA PHE A 128 -9.66 -11.62 -11.82
C PHE A 128 -10.34 -12.45 -12.91
N ILE A 129 -11.68 -12.57 -12.86
CA ILE A 129 -12.48 -13.26 -13.89
C ILE A 129 -12.36 -12.56 -15.24
N LEU A 130 -12.51 -11.23 -15.27
CA LEU A 130 -12.40 -10.44 -16.51
C LEU A 130 -11.01 -10.57 -17.14
N LEU A 131 -9.97 -10.50 -16.31
CA LEU A 131 -8.59 -10.67 -16.75
C LEU A 131 -8.36 -12.10 -17.26
N ARG A 132 -8.81 -13.13 -16.54
CA ARG A 132 -8.70 -14.54 -16.95
C ARG A 132 -9.38 -14.79 -18.29
N ASN A 133 -10.54 -14.17 -18.52
CA ASN A 133 -11.31 -14.30 -19.76
C ASN A 133 -10.86 -13.36 -20.89
N ARG A 134 -9.77 -12.59 -20.72
CA ARG A 134 -9.25 -11.63 -21.71
C ARG A 134 -10.27 -10.55 -22.14
N LYS A 135 -11.27 -10.27 -21.30
CA LYS A 135 -12.30 -9.26 -21.59
C LYS A 135 -11.84 -7.83 -21.26
N VAL A 136 -10.65 -7.67 -20.68
CA VAL A 136 -10.11 -6.36 -20.28
C VAL A 136 -9.42 -5.69 -21.46
N THR A 137 -10.08 -4.67 -22.02
CA THR A 137 -9.50 -3.75 -23.01
C THR A 137 -8.69 -2.65 -22.33
N ALA A 138 -7.89 -1.90 -23.10
CA ALA A 138 -7.12 -0.76 -22.58
C ALA A 138 -8.00 0.32 -21.93
N SER A 139 -9.20 0.55 -22.46
CA SER A 139 -10.18 1.47 -21.88
C SER A 139 -10.78 0.92 -20.60
N LEU A 140 -11.27 -0.32 -20.61
CA LEU A 140 -11.85 -0.96 -19.41
C LEU A 140 -10.83 -1.02 -18.26
N ARG A 141 -9.55 -1.25 -18.56
CA ARG A 141 -8.48 -1.20 -17.56
C ARG A 141 -8.38 0.16 -16.87
N LYS A 142 -8.38 1.26 -17.62
CA LYS A 142 -8.33 2.62 -17.04
C LYS A 142 -9.53 2.86 -16.12
N TRP A 143 -10.72 2.41 -16.55
CA TRP A 143 -11.93 2.48 -15.73
C TRP A 143 -11.86 1.63 -14.46
N LEU A 144 -11.35 0.40 -14.52
CA LEU A 144 -11.17 -0.46 -13.35
C LEU A 144 -10.18 0.17 -12.36
N LEU A 145 -9.05 0.70 -12.84
CA LEU A 145 -8.08 1.39 -11.98
C LEU A 145 -8.70 2.64 -11.34
N PHE A 146 -9.42 3.45 -12.12
CA PHE A 146 -10.10 4.64 -11.62
C PHE A 146 -11.19 4.31 -10.60
N ALA A 147 -12.02 3.28 -10.86
CA ALA A 147 -13.02 2.79 -9.92
C ALA A 147 -12.40 2.31 -8.61
N ALA A 148 -11.25 1.61 -8.67
CA ALA A 148 -10.54 1.20 -7.47
C ALA A 148 -10.06 2.39 -6.63
N VAL A 149 -9.56 3.45 -7.27
CA VAL A 149 -9.15 4.70 -6.59
C VAL A 149 -10.36 5.40 -5.95
N LEU A 150 -11.46 5.55 -6.69
CA LEU A 150 -12.66 6.21 -6.19
C LEU A 150 -13.31 5.43 -5.03
N ILE A 151 -13.55 4.13 -5.20
CA ILE A 151 -14.26 3.33 -4.20
C ILE A 151 -13.38 3.14 -2.96
N PHE A 152 -12.17 2.61 -3.14
CA PHE A 152 -11.32 2.16 -2.02
C PHE A 152 -10.41 3.24 -1.45
N GLY A 153 -10.27 4.38 -2.14
CA GLY A 153 -9.53 5.52 -1.64
C GLY A 153 -10.42 6.69 -1.26
N VAL A 154 -11.25 7.18 -2.19
CA VAL A 154 -12.06 8.39 -1.97
C VAL A 154 -13.26 8.12 -1.06
N ILE A 155 -14.11 7.14 -1.40
CA ILE A 155 -15.37 6.88 -0.68
C ILE A 155 -15.12 6.19 0.66
N LEU A 156 -14.37 5.09 0.63
CA LEU A 156 -14.10 4.27 1.82
C LEU A 156 -12.91 4.77 2.65
N GLY A 157 -12.08 5.65 2.09
CA GLY A 157 -10.89 6.20 2.75
C GLY A 157 -9.65 5.31 2.61
N ALA A 158 -8.49 5.87 2.96
CA ALA A 158 -7.20 5.18 2.87
C ALA A 158 -7.10 3.90 3.72
N ASP A 159 -7.79 3.85 4.86
CA ASP A 159 -7.69 2.78 5.85
C ASP A 159 -8.73 1.66 5.63
N PRO A 160 -8.38 0.38 5.90
CA PRO A 160 -7.01 -0.15 6.01
C PRO A 160 -6.29 -0.06 4.65
N SER A 161 -4.97 0.01 4.69
CA SER A 161 -4.10 -0.10 3.52
C SER A 161 -2.98 -1.12 3.74
N PRO A 162 -2.50 -1.82 2.69
CA PRO A 162 -1.40 -2.78 2.84
C PRO A 162 -0.12 -2.14 3.39
N MET A 163 0.17 -0.91 2.97
CA MET A 163 1.35 -0.17 3.44
C MET A 163 1.19 0.24 4.92
N GLY A 164 0.04 0.80 5.30
CA GLY A 164 -0.25 1.19 6.67
C GLY A 164 -0.22 0.02 7.65
N THR A 165 -0.62 -1.19 7.24
CA THR A 165 -0.55 -2.36 8.14
C THR A 165 0.88 -2.77 8.49
N VAL A 166 1.87 -2.47 7.64
CA VAL A 166 3.30 -2.70 7.94
C VAL A 166 3.92 -1.50 8.65
N LYS A 167 3.68 -0.27 8.15
CA LYS A 167 4.16 0.97 8.75
C LYS A 167 3.78 1.04 10.23
N ASP A 168 2.50 0.91 10.52
CA ASP A 168 1.97 1.13 11.85
C ASP A 168 2.29 -0.03 12.79
N ALA A 169 2.52 -1.23 12.26
CA ALA A 169 3.05 -2.34 13.07
C ALA A 169 4.46 -2.04 13.57
N ILE A 170 5.34 -1.56 12.69
CA ILE A 170 6.73 -1.20 13.05
C ILE A 170 6.73 0.01 13.99
N HIS A 171 5.97 1.06 13.65
CA HIS A 171 5.94 2.30 14.44
C HIS A 171 5.32 2.07 15.83
N LEU A 172 4.14 1.43 15.94
CA LEU A 172 3.50 1.19 17.24
C LEU A 172 4.33 0.24 18.12
N TYR A 173 5.00 -0.74 17.50
CA TYR A 173 5.87 -1.63 18.24
C TYR A 173 7.18 -0.96 18.66
N GLY A 174 7.76 -0.11 17.81
CA GLY A 174 8.98 0.65 18.14
C GLY A 174 8.75 1.73 19.20
N THR A 175 7.58 2.39 19.20
CA THR A 175 7.28 3.51 20.11
C THR A 175 6.62 3.11 21.42
N ALA A 176 5.73 2.11 21.39
CA ALA A 176 4.92 1.73 22.54
C ALA A 176 5.05 0.24 22.90
N HIS A 177 5.80 -0.56 22.13
CA HIS A 177 5.82 -2.02 22.25
C HIS A 177 4.42 -2.64 22.21
N VAL A 178 3.55 -2.06 21.37
CA VAL A 178 2.16 -2.48 21.20
C VAL A 178 1.94 -3.03 19.79
N ILE A 179 1.13 -4.08 19.72
CA ILE A 179 0.57 -4.59 18.47
C ILE A 179 -0.92 -4.29 18.46
N PHE A 180 -1.42 -3.65 17.40
CA PHE A 180 -2.85 -3.40 17.21
C PHE A 180 -3.49 -4.57 16.43
N PRO A 181 -4.28 -5.45 17.08
CA PRO A 181 -4.73 -6.70 16.46
C PRO A 181 -5.50 -6.54 15.12
N PRO A 182 -6.41 -5.56 14.94
CA PRO A 182 -7.11 -5.38 13.68
C PRO A 182 -6.18 -5.13 12.48
N ARG A 183 -5.05 -4.44 12.69
CA ARG A 183 -4.03 -4.23 11.64
C ARG A 183 -3.28 -5.52 11.31
N MET A 184 -3.08 -6.41 12.28
CA MET A 184 -2.45 -7.72 12.07
C MET A 184 -3.37 -8.67 11.32
N ILE A 185 -4.66 -8.65 11.60
CA ILE A 185 -5.65 -9.39 10.82
C ILE A 185 -5.67 -8.87 9.38
N ALA A 186 -5.70 -7.55 9.19
CA ALA A 186 -5.63 -6.94 7.85
C ALA A 186 -4.33 -7.30 7.12
N LEU A 187 -3.18 -7.26 7.80
CA LEU A 187 -1.89 -7.66 7.25
C LEU A 187 -1.92 -9.14 6.81
N ALA A 188 -2.42 -10.04 7.67
CA ALA A 188 -2.54 -11.46 7.38
C ALA A 188 -3.41 -11.70 6.13
N ILE A 189 -4.54 -11.01 6.01
CA ILE A 189 -5.40 -11.07 4.81
C ILE A 189 -4.64 -10.61 3.56
N PHE A 190 -3.94 -9.47 3.62
CA PHE A 190 -3.18 -8.98 2.47
C PHE A 190 -2.04 -9.93 2.08
N LEU A 191 -1.31 -10.48 3.04
CA LEU A 191 -0.24 -11.45 2.78
C LEU A 191 -0.81 -12.78 2.26
N ALA A 192 -1.98 -13.21 2.72
CA ALA A 192 -2.68 -14.37 2.18
C ALA A 192 -3.07 -14.15 0.71
N ILE A 193 -3.54 -12.96 0.35
CA ILE A 193 -3.78 -12.61 -1.08
C ILE A 193 -2.46 -12.63 -1.86
N VAL A 194 -1.36 -12.13 -1.27
CA VAL A 194 -0.03 -12.19 -1.91
C VAL A 194 0.45 -13.62 -2.12
N PHE A 195 0.16 -14.50 -1.17
CA PHE A 195 0.46 -15.92 -1.26
C PHE A 195 -0.44 -16.65 -2.27
N LEU A 196 -1.72 -16.30 -2.39
CA LEU A 196 -2.61 -16.92 -3.38
C LEU A 196 -2.33 -16.43 -4.80
N ALA A 197 -2.15 -15.13 -4.97
CA ALA A 197 -2.20 -14.45 -6.25
C ALA A 197 -1.09 -13.41 -6.46
N ASN A 198 0.11 -13.61 -5.89
CA ASN A 198 1.24 -12.70 -6.02
C ASN A 198 0.82 -11.27 -5.62
N LYS A 199 1.50 -10.21 -6.03
CA LYS A 199 1.10 -8.83 -5.72
C LYS A 199 -0.17 -8.32 -6.45
N TYR A 200 -1.14 -9.19 -6.72
CA TYR A 200 -2.41 -8.83 -7.34
C TYR A 200 -3.19 -7.77 -6.56
N ILE A 201 -3.19 -7.84 -5.23
CA ILE A 201 -3.79 -6.80 -4.37
C ILE A 201 -3.12 -5.44 -4.62
N CYS A 202 -1.80 -5.39 -4.79
CA CYS A 202 -1.11 -4.16 -5.11
C CYS A 202 -1.54 -3.64 -6.48
N ALA A 203 -1.74 -4.52 -7.46
CA ALA A 203 -2.13 -4.12 -8.80
C ALA A 203 -3.53 -3.51 -8.89
N TRP A 204 -4.53 -4.13 -8.25
CA TRP A 204 -5.94 -3.84 -8.50
C TRP A 204 -6.72 -3.37 -7.27
N GLY A 205 -6.25 -3.59 -6.04
CA GLY A 205 -6.96 -3.22 -4.81
C GLY A 205 -6.32 -2.06 -4.04
N CYS A 206 -4.99 -1.99 -4.01
CA CYS A 206 -4.26 -0.92 -3.32
C CYS A 206 -4.45 0.40 -4.06
N GLN A 207 -5.19 1.32 -3.47
CA GLN A 207 -5.51 2.63 -4.02
C GLN A 207 -4.32 3.45 -4.55
N ILE A 208 -3.18 3.47 -3.85
CA ILE A 208 -1.97 4.18 -4.31
C ILE A 208 -1.28 3.41 -5.44
N GLY A 209 -1.36 2.08 -5.41
CA GLY A 209 -0.86 1.25 -6.50
C GLY A 209 -1.67 1.49 -7.78
N THR A 210 -2.99 1.41 -7.70
CA THR A 210 -3.90 1.62 -8.83
C THR A 210 -3.83 3.05 -9.36
N LEU A 211 -3.67 4.05 -8.48
CA LEU A 211 -3.51 5.44 -8.87
C LEU A 211 -2.21 5.68 -9.65
N GLN A 212 -1.08 5.18 -9.16
CA GLN A 212 0.18 5.31 -9.90
C GLN A 212 0.15 4.57 -11.24
N ASP A 213 -0.54 3.42 -11.30
CA ASP A 213 -0.74 2.67 -12.55
C ASP A 213 -1.63 3.42 -13.54
N LEU A 214 -2.68 4.07 -13.04
CA LEU A 214 -3.55 4.93 -13.85
C LEU A 214 -2.77 6.11 -14.43
N ILE A 215 -2.00 6.82 -13.60
CA ILE A 215 -1.13 7.94 -14.03
C ILE A 215 -0.13 7.47 -15.08
N PHE A 216 0.50 6.31 -14.88
CA PHE A 216 1.44 5.73 -15.84
C PHE A 216 0.80 5.41 -17.20
N HIS A 217 -0.49 5.04 -17.21
CA HIS A 217 -1.25 4.80 -18.44
C HIS A 217 -1.83 6.07 -19.07
N ILE A 218 -1.96 7.18 -18.33
CA ILE A 218 -2.32 8.50 -18.89
C ILE A 218 -1.22 9.03 -19.81
N ASN A 219 0.05 8.73 -19.51
CA ASN A 219 1.18 9.05 -20.39
C ASN A 219 1.39 8.02 -21.52
N GLN A 220 0.42 7.14 -21.79
CA GLN A 220 0.51 6.13 -22.86
C GLN A 220 -0.61 6.26 -23.87
N THR A 221 -0.26 6.01 -25.13
CA THR A 221 -1.22 5.68 -26.19
C THR A 221 -1.79 4.28 -25.99
N ASP A 222 -2.86 3.93 -26.70
CA ASP A 222 -3.44 2.57 -26.64
C ASP A 222 -2.47 1.48 -27.14
N LYS A 223 -1.47 1.88 -27.95
CA LYS A 223 -0.35 1.02 -28.37
C LYS A 223 0.79 0.96 -27.34
N ARG A 224 0.58 1.48 -26.12
CA ARG A 224 1.55 1.53 -25.01
C ARG A 224 2.84 2.29 -25.31
N LYS A 225 2.77 3.23 -26.26
CA LYS A 225 3.87 4.16 -26.54
C LYS A 225 3.75 5.40 -25.65
N PRO A 226 4.87 5.92 -25.09
CA PRO A 226 4.84 7.14 -24.30
C PRO A 226 4.38 8.34 -25.14
N ILE A 227 3.61 9.22 -24.51
CA ILE A 227 3.19 10.51 -25.10
C ILE A 227 4.21 11.60 -24.78
N ILE A 228 4.67 11.64 -23.53
CA ILE A 228 5.68 12.58 -23.01
C ILE A 228 6.93 11.79 -22.61
N GLY A 229 8.09 12.24 -23.09
CA GLY A 229 9.39 11.71 -22.70
C GLY A 229 9.56 10.21 -23.02
N ARG A 230 10.30 9.51 -22.16
CA ARG A 230 10.52 8.06 -22.26
C ARG A 230 10.09 7.37 -20.96
N GLN A 231 9.59 6.15 -21.09
CA GLN A 231 9.30 5.32 -19.92
C GLN A 231 10.59 4.71 -19.37
N ILE A 232 10.83 4.95 -18.09
CA ILE A 232 12.05 4.54 -17.41
C ILE A 232 11.78 3.24 -16.66
N LYS A 233 12.50 2.17 -17.03
CA LYS A 233 12.46 0.89 -16.32
C LYS A 233 13.63 0.81 -15.36
N LEU A 234 13.36 0.95 -14.07
CA LEU A 234 14.40 0.87 -13.07
C LEU A 234 14.92 -0.58 -12.93
N PRO A 235 16.25 -0.78 -12.79
CA PRO A 235 16.82 -2.09 -12.52
C PRO A 235 16.29 -2.65 -11.19
N PHE A 236 16.01 -3.95 -11.14
CA PHE A 236 15.51 -4.59 -9.92
C PHE A 236 16.45 -4.37 -8.72
N ALA A 237 17.77 -4.57 -8.93
CA ALA A 237 18.78 -4.37 -7.89
C ALA A 237 18.71 -2.97 -7.27
N LEU A 238 18.62 -1.92 -8.09
CA LEU A 238 18.50 -0.54 -7.61
C LEU A 238 17.23 -0.34 -6.78
N THR A 239 16.07 -0.72 -7.34
CA THR A 239 14.78 -0.53 -6.65
C THR A 239 14.71 -1.28 -5.32
N ASN A 240 15.17 -2.54 -5.31
CA ASN A 240 15.12 -3.35 -4.11
C ASN A 240 16.13 -2.89 -3.06
N SER A 241 17.34 -2.45 -3.46
CA SER A 241 18.32 -1.89 -2.52
C SER A 241 17.80 -0.61 -1.86
N ILE A 242 17.23 0.32 -2.63
CA ILE A 242 16.60 1.54 -2.07
C ILE A 242 15.47 1.15 -1.11
N ARG A 243 14.61 0.22 -1.50
CA ARG A 243 13.47 -0.21 -0.69
C ARG A 243 13.88 -0.89 0.62
N VAL A 244 14.93 -1.72 0.60
CA VAL A 244 15.50 -2.34 1.80
C VAL A 244 16.13 -1.26 2.68
N MET A 245 16.98 -0.39 2.12
CA MET A 245 17.62 0.70 2.84
C MET A 245 16.58 1.59 3.52
N PHE A 246 15.55 2.01 2.80
CA PHE A 246 14.47 2.85 3.33
C PHE A 246 13.75 2.17 4.51
N LEU A 247 13.44 0.87 4.40
CA LEU A 247 12.80 0.14 5.50
C LEU A 247 13.72 -0.02 6.70
N CYS A 248 15.01 -0.28 6.49
CA CYS A 248 16.00 -0.36 7.56
C CYS A 248 16.14 0.98 8.29
N VAL A 249 16.25 2.09 7.56
CA VAL A 249 16.31 3.43 8.14
C VAL A 249 15.01 3.76 8.90
N PHE A 250 13.85 3.50 8.30
CA PHE A 250 12.56 3.70 8.96
C PHE A 250 12.46 2.90 10.27
N THR A 251 12.85 1.62 10.24
CA THR A 251 12.82 0.76 11.43
C THR A 251 13.79 1.28 12.48
N PHE A 252 15.02 1.64 12.10
CA PHE A 252 16.01 2.19 13.04
C PHE A 252 15.52 3.47 13.71
N VAL A 253 14.95 4.41 12.94
CA VAL A 253 14.41 5.67 13.46
C VAL A 253 13.20 5.43 14.36
N ALA A 254 12.29 4.53 13.97
CA ALA A 254 11.10 4.21 14.75
C ALA A 254 11.44 3.63 16.13
N PHE A 255 12.53 2.85 16.25
CA PHE A 255 12.98 2.27 17.52
C PHE A 255 13.92 3.19 18.31
N SER A 256 14.76 3.98 17.64
CA SER A 256 15.78 4.80 18.33
C SER A 256 15.25 6.17 18.75
N TRP A 257 14.45 6.81 17.89
CA TRP A 257 13.95 8.17 18.13
C TRP A 257 12.44 8.23 18.31
N THR A 258 11.73 7.11 18.19
CA THR A 258 10.26 7.04 18.29
C THR A 258 9.51 7.92 17.28
N ILE A 259 10.16 8.26 16.16
CA ILE A 259 9.62 9.13 15.09
C ILE A 259 9.09 8.27 13.93
N ASP A 260 7.92 8.63 13.40
CA ASP A 260 7.44 8.12 12.11
C ASP A 260 7.90 9.04 10.96
N ILE A 261 8.99 8.66 10.28
CA ILE A 261 9.50 9.42 9.12
C ILE A 261 8.65 9.26 7.86
N ILE A 262 7.73 8.29 7.83
CA ILE A 262 6.84 8.04 6.70
C ILE A 262 5.58 8.93 6.82
N GLU A 263 5.14 9.24 8.04
CA GLU A 263 4.00 10.12 8.32
C GLU A 263 3.97 11.45 7.51
N PRO A 264 5.07 12.23 7.37
CA PRO A 264 5.05 13.47 6.59
C PRO A 264 5.04 13.26 5.07
N ILE A 265 5.41 12.07 4.59
CA ILE A 265 5.53 11.74 3.16
C ILE A 265 4.57 10.60 2.75
N ASP A 266 3.58 10.28 3.58
CA ASP A 266 2.65 9.19 3.32
C ASP A 266 1.75 9.54 2.13
N PRO A 267 1.86 8.84 0.98
CA PRO A 267 1.04 9.15 -0.17
C PRO A 267 -0.44 8.84 0.05
N PHE A 268 -0.79 8.00 1.04
CA PHE A 268 -2.18 7.69 1.37
C PHE A 268 -2.93 8.89 1.96
N LYS A 269 -2.23 9.92 2.47
CA LYS A 269 -2.85 11.16 2.97
C LYS A 269 -3.51 12.00 1.89
N ILE A 270 -3.28 11.72 0.61
CA ILE A 270 -4.02 12.38 -0.48
C ILE A 270 -5.54 12.14 -0.39
N PHE A 271 -5.95 11.03 0.24
CA PHE A 271 -7.35 10.70 0.47
C PHE A 271 -7.91 11.32 1.76
N LYS A 272 -7.07 12.00 2.54
CA LYS A 272 -7.42 12.81 3.71
C LYS A 272 -6.68 14.16 3.64
N PRO A 273 -7.02 15.02 2.65
CA PRO A 273 -6.24 16.22 2.35
C PRO A 273 -6.13 17.21 3.52
N ALA A 274 -7.05 17.16 4.50
CA ALA A 274 -6.95 17.95 5.73
C ALA A 274 -5.69 17.68 6.57
N TYR A 275 -5.09 16.49 6.45
CA TYR A 275 -3.88 16.09 7.18
C TYR A 275 -2.63 16.09 6.28
N LEU A 276 -2.76 16.56 5.05
CA LEU A 276 -1.65 16.66 4.11
C LEU A 276 -0.94 18.01 4.31
N GLY A 277 0.16 17.99 5.07
CA GLY A 277 1.02 19.17 5.22
C GLY A 277 1.74 19.55 3.91
N LEU A 278 2.39 20.71 3.88
CA LEU A 278 3.10 21.22 2.70
C LEU A 278 4.14 20.24 2.16
N SER A 279 4.94 19.63 3.06
CA SER A 279 5.95 18.62 2.69
C SER A 279 5.32 17.39 2.02
N GLY A 280 4.19 16.91 2.55
CA GLY A 280 3.45 15.79 2.00
C GLY A 280 2.84 16.14 0.64
N GLY A 281 2.29 17.35 0.48
CA GLY A 281 1.76 17.85 -0.78
C GLY A 281 2.82 17.91 -1.89
N VAL A 282 3.99 18.48 -1.58
CA VAL A 282 5.13 18.54 -2.51
C VAL A 282 5.61 17.12 -2.87
N PHE A 283 5.77 16.25 -1.88
CA PHE A 283 6.20 14.88 -2.11
C PHE A 283 5.23 14.10 -3.00
N VAL A 284 3.92 14.17 -2.73
CA VAL A 284 2.90 13.50 -3.54
C VAL A 284 2.86 14.07 -4.95
N GLY A 285 2.98 15.39 -5.11
CA GLY A 285 3.07 16.03 -6.42
C GLY A 285 4.25 15.51 -7.24
N LEU A 286 5.45 15.46 -6.65
CA LEU A 286 6.64 14.88 -7.28
C LEU A 286 6.46 13.40 -7.60
N LEU A 287 5.84 12.63 -6.69
CA LEU A 287 5.56 11.21 -6.89
C LEU A 287 4.64 10.97 -8.09
N TRP A 288 3.64 11.83 -8.29
CA TRP A 288 2.70 11.74 -9.41
C TRP A 288 3.36 12.12 -10.73
N LEU A 289 4.19 13.17 -10.73
CA LEU A 289 5.01 13.52 -11.89
C LEU A 289 5.96 12.36 -12.24
N ALA A 290 6.63 11.76 -11.25
CA ALA A 290 7.46 10.58 -11.46
C ALA A 290 6.65 9.39 -12.01
N SER A 291 5.39 9.24 -11.59
CA SER A 291 4.50 8.17 -12.05
C SER A 291 4.10 8.26 -13.52
N LEU A 292 4.28 9.41 -14.19
CA LEU A 292 4.13 9.51 -15.64
C LEU A 292 5.22 8.73 -16.39
N PHE A 293 6.41 8.62 -15.81
CA PHE A 293 7.60 8.08 -16.46
C PHE A 293 8.03 6.72 -15.89
N ILE A 294 7.86 6.55 -14.58
CA ILE A 294 8.25 5.36 -13.82
C ILE A 294 6.98 4.65 -13.38
N TYR A 295 6.93 3.34 -13.61
CA TYR A 295 5.81 2.53 -13.14
C TYR A 295 5.86 2.37 -11.62
N ARG A 296 4.86 2.90 -10.90
CA ARG A 296 4.66 2.73 -9.44
C ARG A 296 5.91 3.04 -8.59
N PRO A 297 6.49 4.25 -8.71
CA PRO A 297 7.72 4.63 -8.02
C PRO A 297 7.67 4.39 -6.50
N TRP A 298 6.56 4.70 -5.82
CA TRP A 298 6.43 4.47 -4.38
C TRP A 298 6.50 2.97 -4.03
N CYS A 299 5.81 2.13 -4.81
CA CYS A 299 5.75 0.69 -4.55
C CYS A 299 7.09 0.00 -4.78
N HIS A 300 7.90 0.51 -5.71
CA HIS A 300 9.22 -0.01 -6.02
C HIS A 300 10.31 0.52 -5.08
N LEU A 301 10.21 1.77 -4.61
CA LEU A 301 11.30 2.45 -3.91
C LEU A 301 11.12 2.55 -2.40
N CYS A 302 9.92 2.83 -1.89
CA CYS A 302 9.76 3.21 -0.47
C CYS A 302 8.70 2.39 0.27
N CYS A 303 7.76 1.73 -0.42
CA CYS A 303 6.64 1.06 0.22
C CYS A 303 7.09 -0.13 1.10
N PRO A 304 6.85 -0.11 2.43
CA PRO A 304 7.18 -1.21 3.34
C PRO A 304 6.50 -2.53 2.93
N PHE A 305 5.21 -2.48 2.60
CA PHE A 305 4.46 -3.63 2.13
C PHE A 305 4.96 -4.15 0.78
N GLY A 306 5.56 -3.29 -0.05
CA GLY A 306 6.18 -3.70 -1.30
C GLY A 306 7.31 -4.70 -1.06
N LEU A 307 8.11 -4.49 -0.01
CA LEU A 307 9.20 -5.39 0.37
C LEU A 307 8.67 -6.68 1.02
N VAL A 308 7.79 -6.56 2.01
CA VAL A 308 7.21 -7.74 2.69
C VAL A 308 6.47 -8.62 1.66
N GLY A 309 5.67 -8.00 0.80
CA GLY A 309 4.99 -8.70 -0.30
C GLY A 309 5.98 -9.33 -1.30
N TRP A 310 7.15 -8.72 -1.55
CA TRP A 310 8.20 -9.32 -2.39
C TRP A 310 8.82 -10.59 -1.79
N ILE A 311 8.88 -10.67 -0.46
CA ILE A 311 9.36 -11.88 0.22
C ILE A 311 8.29 -12.97 0.10
N VAL A 312 7.03 -12.65 0.38
CA VAL A 312 5.92 -13.61 0.37
C VAL A 312 5.58 -14.11 -1.04
N GLU A 313 5.65 -13.26 -2.06
CA GLU A 313 5.31 -13.67 -3.44
C GLU A 313 6.21 -14.79 -3.99
N ARG A 314 7.39 -15.02 -3.40
CA ARG A 314 8.28 -16.14 -3.75
C ARG A 314 7.55 -17.47 -3.58
N PHE A 315 6.69 -17.56 -2.59
CA PHE A 315 5.88 -18.74 -2.29
C PHE A 315 4.48 -18.67 -2.92
N SER A 316 4.19 -17.64 -3.71
CA SER A 316 2.85 -17.49 -4.29
C SER A 316 2.45 -18.66 -5.18
N LEU A 317 1.19 -19.10 -5.03
CA LEU A 317 0.61 -20.20 -5.80
C LEU A 317 0.38 -19.78 -7.25
N ALA A 318 -0.44 -18.75 -7.48
CA ALA A 318 -0.68 -18.25 -8.83
C ALA A 318 0.36 -17.20 -9.23
N LYS A 319 0.98 -17.39 -10.39
CA LYS A 319 2.04 -16.52 -10.93
C LYS A 319 1.89 -16.41 -12.45
N ILE A 320 2.49 -15.35 -13.01
CA ILE A 320 2.70 -15.27 -14.47
C ILE A 320 3.66 -16.40 -14.89
N SER A 321 3.22 -17.21 -15.84
CA SER A 321 3.95 -18.32 -16.46
C SER A 321 3.84 -18.26 -17.99
N VAL A 322 4.83 -18.83 -18.67
CA VAL A 322 4.93 -18.85 -20.13
C VAL A 322 4.85 -20.30 -20.60
N ASN A 323 3.99 -20.60 -21.57
CA ASN A 323 4.03 -21.85 -22.32
C ASN A 323 4.99 -21.68 -23.51
N TYR A 324 6.14 -22.36 -23.48
CA TYR A 324 7.14 -22.27 -24.55
C TYR A 324 6.79 -23.07 -25.80
N GLU A 325 5.82 -23.99 -25.74
CA GLU A 325 5.34 -24.74 -26.92
C GLU A 325 4.62 -23.81 -27.90
N THR A 326 3.82 -22.87 -27.39
CA THR A 326 3.11 -21.89 -28.23
C THR A 326 3.86 -20.56 -28.36
N CYS A 327 4.98 -20.39 -27.65
CA CYS A 327 5.72 -19.13 -27.65
C CYS A 327 6.60 -19.02 -28.90
N ILE A 328 6.37 -17.97 -29.69
CA ILE A 328 7.17 -17.66 -30.89
C ILE A 328 8.40 -16.79 -30.60
N ALA A 329 8.89 -16.76 -29.36
CA ALA A 329 10.09 -16.02 -28.95
C ALA A 329 10.15 -14.51 -29.34
N CYS A 330 9.02 -13.85 -29.59
CA CYS A 330 8.98 -12.47 -30.10
C CYS A 330 9.37 -11.36 -29.10
N GLN A 331 9.48 -11.69 -27.80
CA GLN A 331 9.84 -10.79 -26.70
C GLN A 331 8.97 -9.51 -26.54
N LYS A 332 7.81 -9.44 -27.21
CA LYS A 332 6.84 -8.33 -27.04
C LYS A 332 6.40 -8.16 -25.58
N CYS A 333 6.22 -9.26 -24.86
CA CYS A 333 5.84 -9.25 -23.45
C CYS A 333 6.89 -8.62 -22.53
N ALA A 334 8.18 -8.88 -22.77
CA ALA A 334 9.29 -8.28 -22.02
C ALA A 334 9.42 -6.77 -22.33
N THR A 335 9.21 -6.41 -23.59
CA THR A 335 9.24 -5.01 -24.05
C THR A 335 8.08 -4.20 -23.48
N ALA A 336 6.86 -4.74 -23.49
CA ALA A 336 5.67 -4.05 -22.98
C ALA A 336 5.57 -4.05 -21.46
N CYS A 337 6.27 -4.96 -20.76
CA CYS A 337 6.25 -4.97 -19.31
C CYS A 337 6.75 -3.63 -18.76
N PRO A 338 5.99 -2.97 -17.87
CA PRO A 338 6.38 -1.66 -17.37
C PRO A 338 7.57 -1.71 -16.40
N SER A 339 7.94 -2.91 -15.94
CA SER A 339 9.15 -3.17 -15.16
C SER A 339 10.07 -4.18 -15.87
N THR A 340 11.25 -4.41 -15.31
CA THR A 340 12.26 -5.35 -15.84
C THR A 340 11.90 -6.82 -15.60
N VAL A 341 10.84 -7.08 -14.84
CA VAL A 341 10.50 -8.40 -14.28
C VAL A 341 10.16 -9.45 -15.34
N MET A 342 9.46 -9.06 -16.41
CA MET A 342 9.01 -10.03 -17.42
C MET A 342 10.18 -10.61 -18.20
N GLY A 343 11.28 -9.86 -18.38
CA GLY A 343 12.50 -10.39 -19.00
C GLY A 343 13.10 -11.52 -18.16
N ALA A 344 13.17 -11.33 -16.84
CA ALA A 344 13.64 -12.35 -15.90
C ALA A 344 12.72 -13.59 -15.87
N ILE A 345 11.40 -13.38 -15.95
CA ILE A 345 10.42 -14.49 -16.04
C ILE A 345 10.59 -15.26 -17.36
N LEU A 346 10.66 -14.55 -18.48
CA LEU A 346 10.69 -15.12 -19.84
C LEU A 346 11.97 -15.94 -20.10
N LYS A 347 13.10 -15.53 -19.53
CA LYS A 347 14.39 -16.22 -19.71
C LYS A 347 14.76 -17.13 -18.53
N ARG A 348 13.89 -17.22 -17.52
CA ARG A 348 14.15 -17.89 -16.25
C ARG A 348 15.49 -17.48 -15.62
N ASP A 349 15.76 -16.18 -15.62
CA ASP A 349 16.98 -15.65 -14.98
C ASP A 349 16.98 -16.00 -13.49
N ARG A 350 17.96 -16.80 -13.06
CA ARG A 350 18.10 -17.23 -11.67
C ARG A 350 18.76 -16.15 -10.79
N LYS A 351 19.39 -15.15 -11.39
CA LYS A 351 20.06 -14.04 -10.65
C LYS A 351 19.06 -13.00 -10.14
N THR A 352 17.89 -12.91 -10.75
CA THR A 352 16.88 -11.90 -10.43
C THR A 352 15.61 -12.55 -9.90
N ILE A 353 15.24 -12.27 -8.65
CA ILE A 353 13.95 -12.70 -8.11
C ILE A 353 12.86 -11.76 -8.64
N PRO A 354 11.88 -12.25 -9.42
CA PRO A 354 11.04 -11.34 -10.19
C PRO A 354 9.97 -10.63 -9.34
N ASP A 355 10.12 -9.32 -9.11
CA ASP A 355 9.15 -8.42 -8.43
C ASP A 355 7.95 -8.07 -9.34
N CYS A 356 6.98 -9.00 -9.44
CA CYS A 356 5.89 -8.94 -10.40
C CYS A 356 4.57 -8.52 -9.74
N PHE A 357 4.06 -7.34 -10.11
CA PHE A 357 2.77 -6.83 -9.63
C PHE A 357 1.53 -7.54 -10.20
N ALA A 358 1.67 -8.54 -11.08
CA ALA A 358 0.52 -9.19 -11.73
C ALA A 358 -0.45 -8.19 -12.40
N CYS A 359 0.09 -7.24 -13.17
CA CYS A 359 -0.68 -6.21 -13.87
C CYS A 359 -1.20 -6.66 -15.26
N TYR A 360 -0.91 -7.89 -15.70
CA TYR A 360 -1.40 -8.52 -16.94
C TYR A 360 -0.99 -7.86 -18.27
N THR A 361 -0.23 -6.77 -18.26
CA THR A 361 0.25 -6.10 -19.50
C THR A 361 0.98 -7.06 -20.43
N CYS A 362 1.79 -7.97 -19.88
CA CYS A 362 2.52 -8.96 -20.67
C CYS A 362 1.59 -9.92 -21.43
N ARG A 363 0.45 -10.28 -20.84
CA ARG A 363 -0.54 -11.17 -21.45
C ARG A 363 -1.33 -10.47 -22.55
N GLU A 364 -1.70 -9.20 -22.33
CA GLU A 364 -2.45 -8.40 -23.32
C GLU A 364 -1.71 -8.23 -24.65
N VAL A 365 -0.37 -8.17 -24.63
CA VAL A 365 0.44 -7.96 -25.85
C VAL A 365 0.92 -9.24 -26.52
N CYS A 366 0.63 -10.41 -25.93
CA CYS A 366 1.12 -11.70 -26.43
C CYS A 366 0.27 -12.15 -27.63
N PRO A 367 0.85 -12.31 -28.84
CA PRO A 367 0.07 -12.64 -30.04
C PRO A 367 -0.38 -14.10 -30.10
N THR A 368 0.28 -15.00 -29.36
CA THR A 368 0.06 -16.46 -29.38
C THR A 368 -0.55 -16.98 -28.09
N ASP A 369 -1.00 -16.08 -27.22
CA ASP A 369 -1.64 -16.42 -25.95
C ASP A 369 -0.85 -17.32 -24.99
N SER A 370 0.48 -17.35 -25.17
CA SER A 370 1.41 -18.18 -24.41
C SER A 370 1.59 -17.78 -22.94
N ILE A 371 1.05 -16.63 -22.52
CA ILE A 371 1.22 -16.10 -21.16
C ILE A 371 -0.05 -16.35 -20.35
N SER A 372 0.09 -17.05 -19.22
CA SER A 372 -1.01 -17.33 -18.30
C SER A 372 -0.69 -16.83 -16.89
N PHE A 373 -1.74 -16.50 -16.13
CA PHE A 373 -1.65 -16.33 -14.69
C PHE A 373 -2.30 -17.55 -14.05
N SER A 374 -1.47 -18.48 -13.58
CA SER A 374 -1.91 -19.81 -13.17
C SER A 374 -1.03 -20.36 -12.05
N THR A 375 -1.47 -21.45 -11.43
CA THR A 375 -0.70 -22.21 -10.44
C THR A 375 0.40 -23.09 -11.06
N ARG A 376 0.55 -23.04 -12.40
CA ARG A 376 1.57 -23.79 -13.13
C ARG A 376 2.96 -23.33 -12.72
N LYS A 377 3.84 -24.29 -12.40
CA LYS A 377 5.27 -24.02 -12.13
C LYS A 377 5.92 -23.37 -13.36
N ARG A 378 6.76 -22.36 -13.15
CA ARG A 378 7.53 -21.71 -14.23
C ARG A 378 8.60 -22.69 -14.74
N THR A 379 8.51 -23.05 -16.01
CA THR A 379 9.50 -23.86 -16.72
C THR A 379 10.62 -23.00 -17.30
N SER A 380 11.74 -23.63 -17.63
CA SER A 380 12.82 -23.00 -18.40
C SER A 380 12.48 -23.00 -19.89
N PRO A 381 12.88 -21.99 -20.67
CA PRO A 381 12.79 -22.06 -22.12
C PRO A 381 13.65 -23.22 -22.67
N PRO A 382 13.26 -23.84 -23.79
CA PRO A 382 14.12 -24.78 -24.52
C PRO A 382 15.47 -24.15 -24.88
N ALA A 383 16.50 -24.98 -25.03
CA ALA A 383 17.82 -24.51 -25.47
C ALA A 383 17.71 -23.80 -26.83
N GLY A 384 18.37 -22.64 -26.97
CA GLY A 384 18.34 -21.85 -28.19
C GLY A 384 17.01 -21.17 -28.53
N HIS A 385 15.98 -21.25 -27.67
CA HIS A 385 14.64 -20.71 -27.98
C HIS A 385 14.63 -19.19 -28.29
N PHE A 386 15.60 -18.44 -27.79
CA PHE A 386 15.73 -17.00 -28.06
C PHE A 386 16.92 -16.63 -28.95
N ASP A 387 17.63 -17.63 -29.50
CA ASP A 387 18.77 -17.38 -30.37
C ASP A 387 18.28 -16.90 -31.74
N LYS A 388 18.92 -15.86 -32.27
CA LYS A 388 18.54 -15.20 -33.53
C LYS A 388 18.61 -16.11 -34.78
N ARG A 389 19.09 -17.36 -34.65
CA ARG A 389 19.36 -18.29 -35.76
C ARG A 389 18.12 -19.01 -36.32
N ASN A 390 16.96 -18.95 -35.66
CA ASN A 390 15.71 -19.58 -36.14
C ASN A 390 14.71 -18.61 -36.80
N LYS A 391 15.19 -17.51 -37.37
CA LYS A 391 14.38 -16.67 -38.26
C LYS A 391 14.81 -16.95 -39.71
N SER A 392 14.42 -18.11 -40.23
CA SER A 392 14.36 -18.37 -41.66
C SER A 392 13.13 -17.70 -42.24
#